data_AF-K4KB87-F1
#
_entry.id   AF-K4KB87-F1
#
_cell.length_a   1.000
_cell.length_b   1.000
_cell.length_c   1.000
_cell.angle_alpha   90.00
_cell.angle_beta   90.00
_cell.angle_gamma   90.00
#
_symmetry.space_group_name_H-M   'P 1'
#
loop_
_entity.id
_entity.type
_entity.pdbx_description
1 polymer ?
#
loop_
_entity_poly.entity_id
_entity_poly.type
_entity_poly.pdbx_seq_one_letter_code
_entity_poly.pdbx_strand_id
1 'polypeptide(L)' 'CLFEEYPLIELDIKRSSRAVTVSWSRFENAQTGILFGLEPDIFVDSLQTFTLHHNYFANMELRGVLARHGKL' A
#
# COMPACT_ATOMS: atom_id res chain seq x y z
N CYS A 1 12.56 0.17 5.21
CA CYS A 1 12.04 0.94 6.36
C CYS A 1 11.35 0.01 7.35
N LEU A 2 11.11 0.46 8.58
CA LEU A 2 10.30 -0.25 9.57
C LEU A 2 9.08 0.60 9.90
N PHE A 3 7.89 0.00 9.83
CA PHE A 3 6.60 0.54 10.25
C PHE A 3 6.08 -0.40 11.34
N GLU A 4 5.91 0.12 12.57
CA GLU A 4 5.78 -0.72 13.78
C GLU A 4 4.37 -0.79 14.36
N GLU A 5 3.61 0.31 14.28
CA GLU A 5 2.24 0.37 14.81
C GLU A 5 1.50 1.60 14.27
N TYR A 6 0.52 1.35 13.39
CA TYR A 6 -0.51 2.33 13.05
C TYR A 6 -1.84 1.60 12.91
N PRO A 7 -2.93 2.08 13.55
CA PRO A 7 -4.15 1.28 13.72
C PRO A 7 -4.87 0.94 12.41
N LEU A 8 -4.63 1.70 11.34
CA LEU A 8 -5.31 1.52 10.05
C LEU A 8 -4.33 1.13 8.95
N ILE A 9 -3.77 2.13 8.24
CA ILE A 9 -2.95 1.94 7.05
C ILE A 9 -1.59 2.62 7.26
N GLU A 10 -0.50 1.87 7.16
CA GLU A 10 0.85 2.39 7.43
C GLU A 10 1.45 3.20 6.27
N LEU A 11 1.13 2.82 5.02
CA LEU A 11 1.59 3.52 3.82
C LEU A 11 0.47 3.69 2.79
N ASP A 12 0.32 4.92 2.31
CA ASP A 12 -0.70 5.32 1.36
C ASP A 12 -0.09 5.80 0.04
N ILE A 13 -0.41 5.12 -1.06
CA ILE A 13 -0.01 5.49 -2.43
C ILE A 13 -1.29 5.83 -3.21
N LYS A 14 -1.53 7.12 -3.47
CA LYS A 14 -2.82 7.64 -3.95
C LYS A 14 -2.66 8.74 -5.00
N ARG A 15 -3.77 9.14 -5.64
CA ARG A 15 -3.89 10.34 -6.51
C ARG A 15 -2.78 10.43 -7.58
N SER A 16 -2.75 9.46 -8.49
CA SER A 16 -1.82 9.38 -9.62
C SER A 16 -0.35 9.34 -9.22
N SER A 17 -0.04 8.83 -8.02
CA SER A 17 1.31 8.50 -7.62
C SER A 17 1.90 7.48 -8.59
N ARG A 18 3.09 7.77 -9.12
CA ARG A 18 3.73 6.99 -10.19
C ARG A 18 5.18 6.71 -9.83
N ALA A 19 5.69 5.61 -10.40
CA ALA A 19 7.06 5.16 -10.25
C ALA A 19 7.46 4.96 -8.78
N VAL A 20 6.52 4.46 -7.96
CA VAL A 20 6.79 4.17 -6.55
C VAL A 20 7.37 2.76 -6.45
N THR A 21 8.51 2.62 -5.76
CA THR A 21 9.05 1.31 -5.36
C THR A 21 9.13 1.23 -3.85
N VAL A 22 8.51 0.22 -3.26
CA VAL A 22 8.67 -0.12 -1.85
C VAL A 22 9.39 -1.46 -1.79
N SER A 23 10.57 -1.47 -1.18
CA SER A 23 11.35 -2.70 -1.04
C SER A 23 12.07 -2.78 0.29
N TRP A 24 12.41 -4.01 0.70
CA TRP A 24 13.19 -4.30 1.91
C TRP A 24 12.68 -3.55 3.14
N SER A 25 11.35 -3.46 3.26
CA SER A 25 10.66 -2.80 4.36
C SER A 25 9.83 -3.79 5.16
N ARG A 26 9.64 -3.48 6.44
CA ARG A 26 8.89 -4.29 7.39
C ARG A 26 7.68 -3.50 7.89
N PHE A 27 6.50 -4.11 7.83
CA PHE A 27 5.19 -3.57 8.18
C PHE A 27 4.59 -4.45 9.28
N GLU A 28 4.24 -3.89 10.44
CA GLU A 28 3.85 -4.64 11.63
C GLU A 28 2.66 -4.04 12.37
N ASN A 29 1.84 -4.92 12.96
CA ASN A 29 0.81 -4.55 13.93
C ASN A 29 -0.17 -3.46 13.44
N ALA A 30 -0.64 -3.61 12.20
CA ALA A 30 -1.58 -2.69 11.57
C ALA A 30 -2.76 -3.44 10.97
N GLN A 31 -3.86 -2.73 10.72
CA GLN A 31 -4.97 -3.33 9.99
C GLN A 31 -4.57 -3.68 8.54
N THR A 32 -3.87 -2.77 7.87
CA THR A 32 -3.34 -2.98 6.53
C THR A 32 -1.99 -2.29 6.36
N GLY A 33 -1.02 -2.96 5.72
CA GLY A 33 0.31 -2.37 5.51
C GLY A 33 0.30 -1.23 4.49
N ILE A 34 -0.17 -1.50 3.28
CA ILE A 34 -0.15 -0.54 2.16
C ILE A 34 -1.52 -0.40 1.51
N LEU A 35 -2.00 0.83 1.32
CA LEU A 35 -3.08 1.14 0.39
C LEU A 35 -2.50 1.66 -0.93
N PHE A 36 -2.79 0.98 -2.03
CA PHE A 36 -2.47 1.42 -3.38
C PHE A 36 -3.77 1.74 -4.13
N GLY A 37 -4.03 3.03 -4.34
CA GLY A 37 -5.24 3.53 -4.97
C GLY A 37 -6.36 3.85 -3.99
N LEU A 38 -7.03 4.98 -4.22
CA LEU A 38 -8.31 5.29 -3.59
C LEU A 38 -9.44 4.63 -4.36
N GLU A 39 -10.53 4.36 -3.65
CA GLU A 39 -11.82 4.08 -4.26
C GLU A 39 -12.66 5.35 -4.17
N PRO A 40 -12.97 5.98 -5.31
CA PRO A 40 -14.25 6.66 -5.43
C PRO A 40 -14.98 6.27 -6.73
N ASP A 41 -16.29 6.09 -6.63
CA ASP A 41 -17.19 5.74 -7.74
C ASP A 41 -17.17 6.74 -8.92
N ILE A 42 -16.61 7.95 -8.70
CA ILE A 42 -16.68 9.07 -9.64
C ILE A 42 -15.46 9.11 -10.58
N PHE A 43 -14.29 8.63 -10.14
CA PHE A 43 -13.07 8.64 -10.95
C PHE A 43 -12.14 7.49 -10.59
N VAL A 44 -11.84 6.65 -11.58
CA VAL A 44 -10.89 5.55 -11.47
C VAL A 44 -9.52 5.99 -11.96
N ASP A 45 -8.53 6.01 -11.05
CA ASP A 45 -7.15 6.30 -11.40
C ASP A 45 -6.42 5.04 -11.88
N SER A 46 -6.26 4.92 -13.20
CA SER A 46 -5.56 3.81 -13.85
C SER A 46 -4.08 4.09 -14.14
N LEU A 47 -3.60 5.31 -13.92
CA LEU A 47 -2.25 5.73 -14.31
C LEU A 47 -1.22 5.60 -13.18
N GLN A 48 -1.65 5.24 -11.98
CA GLN A 48 -0.77 4.98 -10.85
C GLN A 48 0.07 3.70 -11.08
N THR A 49 1.34 3.74 -10.66
CA THR A 49 2.28 2.63 -10.81
C THR A 49 3.07 2.40 -9.53
N PHE A 50 3.08 1.14 -9.09
CA PHE A 50 3.72 0.70 -7.86
C PHE A 50 4.52 -0.58 -8.12
N THR A 51 5.71 -0.70 -7.56
CA THR A 51 6.53 -1.91 -7.54
C THR A 51 6.82 -2.30 -6.10
N LEU A 52 6.44 -3.53 -5.75
CA LEU A 52 6.63 -4.09 -4.41
C LEU A 52 7.51 -5.34 -4.51
N HIS A 53 8.63 -5.38 -3.78
CA HIS A 53 9.41 -6.61 -3.67
C HIS A 53 10.17 -6.68 -2.35
N HIS A 54 10.38 -7.91 -1.85
CA HIS A 54 11.20 -8.16 -0.65
C HIS A 54 10.75 -7.39 0.59
N ASN A 55 9.46 -7.13 0.76
CA ASN A 55 8.91 -6.57 2.00
C ASN A 55 8.40 -7.68 2.91
N TYR A 56 8.43 -7.43 4.21
CA TYR A 56 7.94 -8.35 5.22
C TYR A 56 6.72 -7.75 5.92
N PHE A 57 5.59 -8.46 5.88
CA PHE A 57 4.36 -8.05 6.56
C PHE A 57 4.11 -9.02 7.71
N ALA A 58 4.08 -8.53 8.95
CA ALA A 58 3.83 -9.33 10.13
C ALA A 58 2.63 -8.81 10.91
N ASN A 59 1.78 -9.72 11.39
CA ASN A 59 0.66 -9.36 12.25
C ASN A 59 -0.26 -8.28 11.64
N MET A 60 -0.62 -8.44 10.36
CA MET A 60 -1.62 -7.60 9.70
C MET A 60 -3.02 -8.14 10.00
N GLU A 61 -3.96 -7.30 10.42
CA GLU A 61 -5.34 -7.71 10.72
C GLU A 61 -6.09 -8.15 9.45
N LEU A 62 -5.95 -7.38 8.36
CA LEU A 62 -6.68 -7.61 7.12
C LEU A 62 -5.75 -7.97 5.95
N ARG A 63 -4.82 -7.08 5.57
CA ARG A 63 -4.02 -7.26 4.33
C ARG A 63 -2.63 -6.65 4.42
N GLY A 64 -1.63 -7.27 3.80
CA GLY A 64 -0.33 -6.63 3.57
C GLY A 64 -0.44 -5.46 2.58
N VAL A 65 -1.15 -5.69 1.46
CA VAL A 65 -1.41 -4.65 0.45
C VAL A 65 -2.88 -4.71 0.04
N LEU A 66 -3.57 -3.57 0.11
CA LEU A 66 -4.86 -3.33 -0.51
C LEU A 66 -4.64 -2.53 -1.81
N ALA A 67 -4.63 -3.23 -2.94
CA ALA A 67 -4.40 -2.65 -4.26
C ALA A 67 -5.71 -2.45 -5.02
N ARG A 68 -5.86 -1.27 -5.62
CA ARG A 68 -7.02 -0.83 -6.40
C ARG A 68 -6.56 -0.14 -7.68
N HIS A 69 -7.01 -0.68 -8.81
CA HIS A 69 -6.69 -0.16 -10.15
C HIS A 69 -5.17 -0.06 -10.40
N GLY A 70 -4.78 0.68 -11.44
CA GLY A 70 -3.38 0.92 -11.77
C GLY A 70 -2.59 -0.34 -12.11
N LYS A 71 -1.26 -0.21 -12.03
CA LYS A 71 -0.32 -1.32 -12.24
C LYS A 71 0.52 -1.53 -10.98
N LEU A 72 0.44 -2.74 -10.44
CA LEU A 72 1.26 -3.27 -9.35
C LEU A 72 2.07 -4.47 -9.86
#